data_AF-A0A7S2F044-F1
#
_entry.id   AF-A0A7S2F044-F1
#
_cell.length_a   1.000
_cell.length_b   1.000
_cell.length_c   1.000
_cell.angle_alpha   90.00
_cell.angle_beta   90.00
_cell.angle_gamma   90.00
#
_symmetry.space_group_name_H-M   'P 1'
#
loop_
_entity.id
_entity.type
_entity.pdbx_description
1 polymer ?
#
loop_
_entity_poly.entity_id
_entity_poly.type
_entity_poly.pdbx_seq_one_letter_code
_entity_poly.pdbx_strand_id
1 'polypeptide(L)'
;LAMSIFQDAASTPMAMLEADAGAGAQSAVAKRPKLDVAAVRKVVMEKALEMLTVDADDADLDMDTPLMDAGLDSLAVIGFRDSLQSEYTGIQLGAEMTFDYPSIHAVASHIVELVDGLP
;
A
#
# COMPACT_ATOMS: atom_id res chain seq x y z
N LEU A 1 36.39 -26.64 -44.83
CA LEU A 1 35.31 -27.10 -43.92
C LEU A 1 35.92 -27.15 -42.52
N ALA A 2 35.57 -26.35 -41.52
CA ALA A 2 34.55 -25.33 -41.36
C ALA A 2 35.06 -24.28 -40.33
N MET A 3 34.80 -23.01 -40.59
CA MET A 3 34.89 -21.88 -39.65
C MET A 3 33.56 -21.82 -38.87
N SER A 4 33.61 -21.82 -37.54
CA SER A 4 32.46 -21.50 -36.66
C SER A 4 33.02 -20.66 -35.51
N ILE A 5 33.07 -19.33 -35.64
CA ILE A 5 32.00 -18.37 -35.27
C ILE A 5 31.52 -18.61 -33.84
N PHE A 6 32.13 -17.88 -32.90
CA PHE A 6 31.67 -17.70 -31.53
C PHE A 6 30.54 -16.68 -31.57
N GLN A 7 29.33 -17.10 -31.22
CA GLN A 7 28.15 -16.24 -31.22
C GLN A 7 27.87 -15.78 -29.79
N ASP A 8 28.26 -14.54 -29.53
CA ASP A 8 27.81 -13.74 -28.39
C ASP A 8 26.42 -13.18 -28.72
N ALA A 9 25.44 -13.44 -27.85
CA ALA A 9 24.26 -12.61 -27.58
C ALA A 9 23.25 -13.41 -26.72
N ALA A 10 23.47 -13.42 -25.40
CA ALA A 10 22.41 -13.71 -24.43
C ALA A 10 22.61 -12.82 -23.21
N SER A 11 22.53 -11.51 -23.42
CA SER A 11 22.29 -10.55 -22.34
C SER A 11 20.78 -10.43 -22.14
N THR A 12 20.25 -11.25 -21.24
CA THR A 12 18.94 -11.03 -20.64
C THR A 12 19.19 -10.48 -19.24
N PRO A 13 19.04 -9.16 -18.97
CA PRO A 13 19.05 -8.69 -17.60
C PRO A 13 17.62 -8.71 -17.02
N MET A 14 17.58 -9.07 -15.73
CA MET A 14 16.52 -8.85 -14.73
C MET A 14 15.33 -9.83 -14.79
N ALA A 15 15.20 -10.76 -13.83
CA ALA A 15 14.87 -10.56 -12.42
C ALA A 15 13.61 -9.66 -12.29
N MET A 16 12.46 -10.09 -11.78
CA MET A 16 12.21 -11.03 -10.69
C MET A 16 10.87 -11.74 -10.91
N LEU A 17 10.88 -13.04 -10.61
CA LEU A 17 9.68 -13.80 -10.30
C LEU A 17 9.26 -13.44 -8.87
N GLU A 18 7.97 -13.15 -8.71
CA GLU A 18 7.13 -13.39 -7.52
C GLU A 18 7.74 -13.17 -6.12
N ALA A 19 7.25 -12.12 -5.45
CA ALA A 19 7.09 -12.11 -4.00
C ALA A 19 5.63 -11.73 -3.75
N ASP A 20 4.77 -12.74 -3.74
CA ASP A 20 4.18 -13.28 -2.51
C ASP A 20 3.26 -12.24 -1.86
N ALA A 21 1.98 -12.36 -2.22
CA ALA A 21 0.89 -11.77 -1.47
C ALA A 21 0.93 -12.34 -0.06
N GLY A 22 1.61 -11.62 0.84
CA GLY A 22 1.64 -11.87 2.27
C GLY A 22 0.28 -11.61 2.91
N ALA A 23 -0.69 -12.46 2.59
CA ALA A 23 -1.92 -12.61 3.35
C ALA A 23 -1.60 -13.28 4.69
N GLY A 24 -1.01 -12.50 5.61
CA GLY A 24 -0.79 -12.86 7.01
C GLY A 24 -2.08 -12.78 7.82
N ALA A 25 -3.11 -13.53 7.45
CA ALA A 25 -4.31 -13.66 8.26
C ALA A 25 -4.01 -14.55 9.47
N GLN A 26 -3.94 -14.01 10.70
CA GLN A 26 -4.49 -14.63 11.93
C GLN A 26 -4.62 -13.60 13.07
N SER A 27 -5.85 -13.28 13.47
CA SER A 27 -6.34 -13.49 14.85
C SER A 27 -7.79 -13.03 14.98
N ALA A 28 -8.68 -14.00 15.24
CA ALA A 28 -10.08 -13.76 15.54
C ALA A 28 -10.25 -13.30 16.99
N VAL A 29 -10.75 -12.08 17.23
CA VAL A 29 -11.27 -11.67 18.55
C VAL A 29 -12.55 -10.82 18.40
N ALA A 30 -13.54 -11.20 19.20
CA ALA A 30 -14.81 -10.59 19.60
C ALA A 30 -15.38 -9.34 18.87
N LYS A 31 -16.67 -9.46 18.53
CA LYS A 31 -17.53 -8.53 17.80
C LYS A 31 -17.74 -7.18 18.51
N ARG A 32 -16.78 -6.27 18.37
CA ARG A 32 -17.01 -4.82 18.40
C ARG A 32 -17.83 -4.40 17.16
N PRO A 33 -18.48 -3.21 17.14
CA PRO A 33 -18.95 -2.66 15.87
C PRO A 33 -17.73 -2.53 14.96
N LYS A 34 -17.61 -3.45 14.01
CA LYS A 34 -16.48 -3.51 13.08
C LYS A 34 -16.43 -2.20 12.34
N LEU A 35 -15.24 -1.61 12.30
CA LEU A 35 -15.00 -0.45 11.48
C LEU A 35 -15.29 -0.82 10.01
N ASP A 36 -16.11 -0.03 9.33
CA ASP A 36 -16.47 -0.32 7.94
C ASP A 36 -15.28 -0.03 7.02
N VAL A 37 -14.76 -1.08 6.37
CA VAL A 37 -13.63 -0.99 5.44
C VAL A 37 -13.90 0.03 4.33
N ALA A 38 -15.15 0.16 3.87
CA ALA A 38 -15.50 1.12 2.82
C ALA A 38 -15.36 2.57 3.32
N ALA A 39 -15.77 2.84 4.56
CA ALA A 39 -15.59 4.14 5.19
C ALA A 39 -14.10 4.45 5.41
N VAL A 40 -13.31 3.47 5.85
CA VAL A 40 -11.86 3.63 6.05
C VAL A 40 -11.16 3.93 4.74
N ARG A 41 -11.50 3.20 3.68
CA ARG A 41 -10.96 3.47 2.34
C ARG A 41 -11.17 4.90 1.88
N LYS A 42 -12.37 5.44 2.10
CA LYS A 42 -12.68 6.82 1.72
C LYS A 42 -11.74 7.79 2.44
N VAL A 43 -11.57 7.63 3.75
CA VAL A 43 -10.65 8.44 4.55
C VAL A 43 -9.20 8.29 4.08
N VAL A 44 -8.75 7.05 3.83
CA VAL A 44 -7.39 6.77 3.35
C VAL A 44 -7.15 7.42 1.98
N MET A 45 -8.14 7.37 1.08
CA MET A 45 -8.07 8.04 -0.21
C MET A 45 -8.02 9.56 -0.05
N GLU A 46 -8.91 10.15 0.75
CA GLU A 46 -8.91 11.60 1.03
C GLU A 46 -7.54 12.05 1.57
N LYS A 47 -6.94 11.32 2.51
CA LYS A 47 -5.60 11.63 3.03
C LYS A 47 -4.49 11.50 1.99
N ALA A 48 -4.60 10.56 1.07
CA ALA A 48 -3.63 10.43 -0.01
C ALA A 48 -3.73 11.61 -0.99
N LEU A 49 -4.94 12.05 -1.31
CA LEU A 49 -5.19 13.19 -2.19
C LEU A 49 -4.75 14.52 -1.56
N GLU A 50 -4.93 14.68 -0.25
CA GLU A 50 -4.37 15.81 0.51
C GLU A 50 -2.85 15.91 0.33
N MET A 51 -2.12 14.79 0.31
CA MET A 51 -0.66 14.78 0.09
C MET A 51 -0.28 15.12 -1.35
N LEU A 52 -1.12 14.74 -2.31
CA LEU A 52 -0.92 15.02 -3.73
C LEU A 52 -1.36 16.44 -4.12
N THR A 53 -2.02 17.17 -3.23
CA THR A 53 -2.63 18.48 -3.51
C THR A 53 -3.63 18.44 -4.68
N VAL A 54 -4.32 17.30 -4.81
CA VAL A 54 -5.35 17.07 -5.83
C VAL A 54 -6.72 17.08 -5.16
N ASP A 55 -7.68 17.78 -5.76
CA ASP A 55 -9.06 17.75 -5.32
C ASP A 55 -9.70 16.39 -5.63
N ALA A 56 -10.55 15.89 -4.72
CA ALA A 56 -11.18 14.58 -4.87
C ALA A 56 -12.06 14.44 -6.12
N ASP A 57 -12.60 15.54 -6.62
CA ASP A 57 -13.42 15.58 -7.83
C ASP A 57 -12.58 15.49 -9.12
N ASP A 58 -11.30 15.84 -9.05
CA ASP A 58 -10.35 15.85 -10.18
C ASP A 58 -9.35 14.67 -10.13
N ALA A 59 -9.42 13.85 -9.09
CA ALA A 59 -8.49 12.75 -8.85
C ALA A 59 -8.88 11.47 -9.59
N ASP A 60 -8.05 11.04 -10.53
CA ASP A 60 -8.12 9.69 -11.15
C ASP A 60 -7.12 8.76 -10.47
N LEU A 61 -7.34 8.49 -9.18
CA LEU A 61 -6.46 7.65 -8.36
C LEU A 61 -7.09 6.26 -8.19
N ASP A 62 -6.47 5.23 -8.77
CA ASP A 62 -6.89 3.85 -8.59
C ASP A 62 -6.47 3.33 -7.19
N MET A 63 -7.40 2.66 -6.50
CA MET A 63 -7.23 2.17 -5.14
C MET A 63 -6.22 1.02 -5.03
N ASP A 64 -5.95 0.33 -6.14
CA ASP A 64 -5.00 -0.77 -6.22
C ASP A 64 -3.63 -0.33 -6.79
N THR A 65 -3.52 0.92 -7.26
CA THR A 65 -2.23 1.48 -7.69
C THR A 65 -1.29 1.67 -6.50
N PRO A 66 -0.01 1.31 -6.64
CA PRO A 66 0.99 1.59 -5.62
C PRO A 66 1.08 3.09 -5.29
N LEU A 67 1.12 3.46 -4.01
CA LEU A 67 1.14 4.85 -3.54
C LEU A 67 2.26 5.67 -4.22
N MET A 68 3.44 5.06 -4.40
CA MET A 68 4.57 5.70 -5.09
C MET A 68 4.31 5.95 -6.57
N ASP A 69 3.69 4.99 -7.26
CA ASP A 69 3.30 5.13 -8.66
C ASP A 69 2.17 6.16 -8.83
N ALA A 70 1.34 6.31 -7.80
CA ALA A 70 0.31 7.33 -7.70
C ALA A 70 0.86 8.73 -7.36
N GLY A 71 2.17 8.85 -7.10
CA GLY A 71 2.86 10.11 -6.84
C GLY A 71 3.11 10.44 -5.36
N LEU A 72 2.69 9.59 -4.41
CA LEU A 72 3.10 9.73 -3.02
C LEU A 72 4.56 9.29 -2.89
N ASP A 73 5.47 10.27 -2.94
CA ASP A 73 6.88 10.02 -2.72
C ASP A 73 7.20 9.52 -1.28
N SER A 74 8.45 9.13 -1.05
CA SER A 74 8.87 8.54 0.22
C SER A 74 8.73 9.48 1.43
N LEU A 75 8.73 10.81 1.25
CA LEU A 75 8.49 11.78 2.32
C LEU A 75 7.00 12.02 2.52
N ALA A 76 6.22 12.08 1.43
CA ALA A 76 4.77 12.20 1.45
C ALA A 76 4.13 11.00 2.16
N VAL A 77 4.68 9.79 2.01
CA VAL A 77 4.22 8.60 2.74
C VAL A 77 4.36 8.76 4.27
N ILE A 78 5.39 9.46 4.75
CA ILE A 78 5.54 9.72 6.20
C ILE A 78 4.42 10.65 6.68
N GLY A 79 4.17 11.74 5.96
CA GLY A 79 3.06 12.66 6.28
C GLY A 79 1.69 11.99 6.19
N PHE A 80 1.49 11.15 5.18
CA PHE A 80 0.30 10.33 5.00
C PHE A 80 0.06 9.41 6.20
N ARG A 81 1.09 8.67 6.62
CA ARG A 81 1.07 7.80 7.79
C ARG A 81 0.70 8.59 9.05
N ASP A 82 1.38 9.69 9.30
CA ASP A 82 1.16 10.51 10.49
C ASP A 82 -0.28 11.09 10.52
N SER A 83 -0.81 11.46 9.35
CA SER A 83 -2.22 11.90 9.18
C SER A 83 -3.20 10.77 9.52
N LEU A 84 -2.97 9.55 9.03
CA LEU A 84 -3.80 8.38 9.33
C LEU A 84 -3.75 7.99 10.81
N GLN A 85 -2.58 8.08 11.45
CA GLN A 85 -2.45 7.83 12.89
C GLN A 85 -3.18 8.88 13.74
N SER A 86 -3.26 10.12 13.25
CA SER A 86 -4.04 11.18 13.89
C SER A 86 -5.55 10.92 13.77
N GLU A 87 -6.00 10.34 12.66
CA GLU A 87 -7.40 10.01 12.40
C GLU A 87 -7.86 8.79 13.20
N TYR A 88 -7.06 7.73 13.21
CA TYR A 88 -7.35 6.47 13.91
C TYR A 88 -6.53 6.38 15.19
N THR A 89 -7.02 6.99 16.27
CA THR A 89 -6.29 7.01 17.54
C THR A 89 -6.06 5.60 18.09
N GLY A 90 -4.84 5.34 18.57
CA GLY A 90 -4.48 4.07 19.20
C GLY A 90 -3.82 3.05 18.28
N ILE A 91 -3.80 3.29 16.96
CA ILE A 91 -3.04 2.44 16.03
C ILE A 91 -1.59 2.92 15.86
N GLN A 92 -0.70 1.97 15.57
CA GLN A 92 0.66 2.26 15.14
C GLN A 92 0.83 1.77 13.72
N LEU A 93 1.07 2.72 12.82
CA LEU A 93 1.42 2.45 11.44
C LEU A 93 2.93 2.62 11.32
N GLY A 94 3.63 1.60 10.84
CA GLY A 94 5.08 1.64 10.65
C GLY A 94 5.51 1.85 9.19
N ALA A 95 6.81 1.68 8.94
CA ALA A 95 7.38 1.86 7.59
C ALA A 95 7.05 0.69 6.64
N GLU A 96 6.54 -0.42 7.19
CA GLU A 96 6.00 -1.56 6.44
C GLU A 96 4.88 -1.16 5.47
N MET A 97 4.17 -0.05 5.71
CA MET A 97 3.12 0.41 4.79
C MET A 97 3.58 0.57 3.34
N THR A 98 4.81 1.03 3.12
CA THR A 98 5.32 1.27 1.77
C THR A 98 5.58 -0.03 0.99
N PHE A 99 5.80 -1.15 1.69
CA PHE A 99 6.21 -2.42 1.09
C PHE A 99 5.13 -3.50 1.21
N ASP A 100 4.56 -3.67 2.39
CA ASP A 100 3.55 -4.67 2.69
C ASP A 100 2.14 -4.21 2.32
N TYR A 101 1.89 -2.89 2.37
CA TYR A 101 0.57 -2.30 2.08
C TYR A 101 0.67 -1.17 1.05
N PRO A 102 1.19 -1.44 -0.17
CA PRO A 102 1.57 -0.40 -1.10
C PRO A 102 0.38 0.33 -1.73
N SER A 103 -0.87 -0.02 -1.44
CA SER A 103 -2.07 0.57 -2.05
C SER A 103 -3.10 1.03 -1.03
N ILE A 104 -4.00 1.93 -1.45
CA ILE A 104 -5.11 2.43 -0.61
C ILE A 104 -5.95 1.27 -0.07
N HIS A 105 -6.22 0.26 -0.91
CA HIS A 105 -6.95 -0.94 -0.52
C HIS A 105 -6.25 -1.69 0.62
N ALA A 106 -4.95 -1.91 0.49
CA ALA A 106 -4.14 -2.65 1.45
C ALA A 106 -4.04 -1.90 2.78
N VAL A 107 -3.76 -0.59 2.73
CA VAL A 107 -3.70 0.29 3.91
C VAL A 107 -5.03 0.30 4.67
N ALA A 108 -6.15 0.49 3.96
CA ALA A 108 -7.46 0.54 4.60
C ALA A 108 -7.82 -0.78 5.30
N SER A 109 -7.47 -1.91 4.68
CA SER A 109 -7.70 -3.24 5.26
C SER A 109 -6.85 -3.43 6.52
N HIS A 110 -5.57 -3.03 6.47
CA HIS A 110 -4.66 -3.11 7.61
C HIS A 110 -5.13 -2.24 8.79
N ILE A 111 -5.61 -1.02 8.54
CA ILE A 111 -6.15 -0.15 9.58
C ILE A 111 -7.35 -0.80 10.28
N VAL A 112 -8.26 -1.41 9.51
CA VAL A 112 -9.42 -2.12 10.09
C VAL A 112 -8.97 -3.27 10.99
N GLU A 113 -7.96 -4.04 10.57
CA GLU A 113 -7.39 -5.11 11.38
C GLU A 113 -6.75 -4.59 12.67
N LEU A 114 -5.99 -3.48 12.60
CA LEU A 114 -5.38 -2.86 13.78
C LEU A 114 -6.44 -2.34 14.76
N VAL A 115 -7.47 -1.67 14.27
CA VAL A 115 -8.57 -1.14 15.10
C VAL A 115 -9.39 -2.27 15.71
N ASP A 116 -9.72 -3.30 14.92
CA ASP A 116 -10.45 -4.48 15.39
C ASP A 116 -9.61 -5.36 16.34
N GLY A 117 -8.28 -5.20 16.34
CA GLY A 117 -7.32 -5.93 17.18
C GLY A 117 -6.91 -5.25 18.50
N LEU A 118 -7.24 -3.98 18.71
CA LEU A 118 -6.90 -3.25 19.96
C LEU A 118 -7.59 -3.87 21.19
N PRO A 119 -6.94 -4.10 22.34
CA PRO A 119 -7.61 -4.69 23.52
C PRO A 119 -8.75 -3.84 24.09
#